data_AF-A0A223EC20-F1
#
_entry.id   AF-A0A223EC20-F1
#
_cell.length_a   1.000
_cell.length_b   1.000
_cell.length_c   1.000
_cell.angle_alpha   90.00
_cell.angle_beta   90.00
_cell.angle_gamma   90.00
#
_symmetry.space_group_name_H-M   'P 1'
#
loop_
_entity.id
_entity.type
_entity.pdbx_description
1 polymer ?
#
loop_
_entity_poly.entity_id
_entity_poly.type
_entity_poly.pdbx_seq_one_letter_code
_entity_poly.pdbx_strand_id
1 'polypeptide(L)'
;MEKEVQDALSSKPQSVEDQLRKAEARIKFLEAENDFLKKQVRKAGVENEIILIATEKFYLIERTIRINQLKKAVSYLCKLAGVSRSSYYDWLKAASTRELCQKQDDLDIELIKNIFLSKKEKVGANQIKMVMENDYSAVMNHKKIRRLMAKATKEHHTCPTF
;
A
#
# COMPACT_ATOMS: atom_id res chain seq x y z
N MET A 1 -44.63 -11.64 28.97
CA MET A 1 -43.26 -11.52 29.51
C MET A 1 -42.59 -12.88 29.51
N GLU A 2 -42.44 -13.51 28.35
CA GLU A 2 -41.66 -14.75 28.17
C GLU A 2 -41.23 -14.76 26.70
N LYS A 3 -40.09 -14.13 26.40
CA LYS A 3 -39.33 -14.27 25.13
C LYS A 3 -37.99 -13.52 25.20
N GLU A 4 -37.37 -13.51 26.37
CA GLU A 4 -35.92 -13.39 26.51
C GLU A 4 -35.43 -14.78 26.93
N VAL A 5 -34.14 -15.11 26.69
CA VAL A 5 -33.46 -16.37 27.08
C VAL A 5 -33.23 -17.43 25.97
N GLN A 6 -33.14 -17.07 24.68
CA GLN A 6 -32.68 -18.05 23.66
C GLN A 6 -31.61 -17.61 22.66
N ASP A 7 -30.79 -16.59 22.95
CA ASP A 7 -29.61 -16.24 22.13
C ASP A 7 -28.28 -16.27 22.91
N ALA A 8 -28.25 -17.03 24.01
CA ALA A 8 -27.01 -17.39 24.70
C ALA A 8 -26.75 -18.88 24.48
N LEU A 9 -25.87 -19.22 23.53
CA LEU A 9 -24.88 -20.32 23.57
C LEU A 9 -24.43 -20.67 22.15
N SER A 10 -23.43 -19.94 21.64
CA SER A 10 -22.52 -20.48 20.62
C SER A 10 -21.13 -19.81 20.72
N SER A 11 -20.49 -19.94 21.88
CA SER A 11 -19.06 -19.65 22.02
C SER A 11 -18.38 -20.83 22.71
N LYS A 12 -17.62 -21.61 21.95
CA LYS A 12 -16.69 -22.60 22.54
C LYS A 12 -15.76 -21.85 23.51
N PRO A 13 -15.47 -22.37 24.72
CA PRO A 13 -14.48 -21.77 25.59
C PRO A 13 -13.14 -21.80 24.85
N GLN A 14 -12.63 -20.62 24.50
CA GLN A 14 -11.29 -20.51 23.96
C GLN A 14 -10.34 -20.91 25.09
N SER A 15 -9.50 -21.90 24.85
CA SER A 15 -8.42 -22.27 25.78
C SER A 15 -7.68 -20.99 26.21
N VAL A 16 -7.30 -20.91 27.48
CA VAL A 16 -6.52 -19.76 28.02
C VAL A 16 -5.30 -19.47 27.13
N GLU A 17 -4.71 -20.52 26.57
CA GLU A 17 -3.60 -20.45 25.63
C GLU A 17 -3.97 -19.81 24.29
N ASP A 18 -5.19 -20.03 23.76
CA ASP A 18 -5.67 -19.36 22.55
C ASP A 18 -5.95 -17.87 22.80
N GLN A 19 -6.43 -17.52 23.99
CA GLN A 19 -6.65 -16.13 24.38
C GLN A 19 -5.32 -15.40 24.50
N LEU A 20 -4.33 -16.03 25.15
CA LEU A 20 -2.98 -15.50 25.27
C LEU A 20 -2.36 -15.25 23.88
N ARG A 21 -2.45 -16.23 22.98
CA ARG A 21 -1.95 -16.09 21.61
C ARG A 21 -2.62 -14.95 20.82
N LYS A 22 -3.92 -14.71 21.04
CA LYS A 22 -4.63 -13.58 20.41
C LYS A 22 -4.20 -12.25 21.00
N ALA A 23 -4.04 -12.16 22.31
CA ALA A 23 -3.57 -10.97 22.99
C ALA A 23 -2.14 -10.60 22.55
N GLU A 24 -1.23 -11.57 22.48
CA GLU A 24 0.13 -11.38 21.97
C GLU A 24 0.13 -10.88 20.52
N ALA A 25 -0.70 -11.47 19.66
CA ALA A 25 -0.84 -11.03 18.27
C ALA A 25 -1.41 -9.60 18.17
N ARG A 26 -2.34 -9.23 19.06
CA ARG A 26 -2.91 -7.87 19.14
C ARG A 26 -1.85 -6.85 19.54
N ILE A 27 -1.09 -7.12 20.61
CA ILE A 27 -0.04 -6.24 21.11
C ILE A 27 0.97 -5.97 20.00
N LYS A 28 1.49 -7.03 19.39
CA LYS A 28 2.49 -6.93 18.29
C LYS A 28 1.97 -6.16 17.08
N PHE A 29 0.71 -6.35 16.71
CA PHE A 29 0.10 -5.60 15.61
C PHE A 29 -0.04 -4.11 15.94
N LEU A 30 -0.51 -3.78 17.16
CA LEU A 30 -0.66 -2.40 17.62
C LEU A 30 0.69 -1.69 17.75
N GLU A 31 1.72 -2.38 18.23
CA GLU A 31 3.09 -1.87 18.26
C GLU A 31 3.58 -1.52 16.86
N ALA A 32 3.38 -2.42 15.90
CA ALA A 32 3.74 -2.19 14.50
C ALA A 32 2.94 -1.02 13.87
N GLU A 33 1.66 -0.89 14.21
CA GLU A 33 0.79 0.21 13.76
C GLU A 33 1.28 1.56 14.32
N ASN A 34 1.56 1.62 15.62
CA ASN A 34 2.11 2.81 16.28
C ASN A 34 3.47 3.21 15.73
N ASP A 35 4.35 2.25 15.45
CA ASP A 35 5.64 2.52 14.81
C ASP A 35 5.49 3.10 13.41
N PHE A 36 4.50 2.63 12.64
CA PHE A 36 4.20 3.14 11.32
C PHE A 36 3.66 4.58 11.38
N LEU A 37 2.71 4.84 12.28
CA LEU A 37 2.12 6.16 12.50
C LEU A 37 3.17 7.17 12.99
N LYS A 38 4.04 6.80 13.94
CA LYS A 38 5.16 7.64 14.39
C LYS A 38 6.09 8.04 13.24
N LYS A 39 6.34 7.13 12.29
CA LYS A 39 7.15 7.45 11.09
C LYS A 39 6.44 8.39 10.12
N GLN A 40 5.11 8.30 10.00
CA GLN A 40 4.31 9.21 9.17
C GLN A 40 4.29 10.62 9.76
N VAL A 41 4.05 10.75 11.07
CA VAL A 41 4.02 12.05 11.78
C VAL A 41 5.37 12.79 11.69
N ARG A 42 6.51 12.06 11.74
CA ARG A 42 7.83 12.67 11.54
C ARG A 42 8.04 13.26 10.13
N LYS A 43 7.29 12.78 9.13
CA LYS A 43 7.38 13.24 7.73
C LYS A 43 6.37 14.33 7.40
N ALA A 44 5.22 14.34 8.06
CA ALA A 44 4.17 15.31 7.90
C ALA A 44 3.84 15.86 9.29
N GLY A 45 4.36 17.06 9.62
CA GLY A 45 4.11 17.71 10.92
C GLY A 45 2.67 18.18 11.08
N VAL A 46 1.70 17.26 11.02
CA VAL A 46 0.27 17.53 11.12
C VAL A 46 -0.41 16.45 11.95
N GLU A 47 -1.10 16.88 13.00
CA GLU A 47 -1.96 16.09 13.87
C GLU A 47 -3.33 15.89 13.19
N ASN A 48 -3.43 14.96 12.25
CA ASN A 48 -4.73 14.50 11.75
C ASN A 48 -4.82 12.98 11.95
N GLU A 49 -6.02 12.47 12.20
CA GLU A 49 -6.29 11.03 12.23
C GLU A 49 -5.83 10.39 10.90
N ILE A 50 -4.71 9.68 10.96
CA ILE A 50 -4.10 9.05 9.78
C ILE A 50 -4.97 7.84 9.42
N ILE A 51 -5.91 8.03 8.50
CA ILE A 51 -6.68 6.94 7.92
C ILE A 51 -5.75 6.14 7.00
N LEU A 52 -5.32 4.97 7.47
CA LEU A 52 -4.50 4.05 6.67
C LEU A 52 -5.29 3.55 5.45
N ILE A 53 -4.67 3.65 4.27
CA ILE A 53 -5.20 3.08 3.03
C ILE A 53 -5.18 1.55 3.14
N ALA A 54 -6.14 0.87 2.51
CA ALA A 54 -6.23 -0.61 2.55
C ALA A 54 -4.89 -1.31 2.21
N THR A 55 -4.13 -0.78 1.25
CA THR A 55 -2.80 -1.28 0.88
C THR A 55 -1.79 -1.20 2.02
N GLU A 56 -1.81 -0.11 2.80
CA GLU A 56 -0.93 0.09 3.95
C GLU A 56 -1.29 -0.88 5.08
N LYS A 57 -2.58 -1.11 5.29
CA LYS A 57 -3.08 -2.12 6.24
C LYS A 57 -2.60 -3.52 5.86
N PHE A 58 -2.69 -3.90 4.58
CA PHE A 58 -2.20 -5.21 4.12
C PHE A 58 -0.68 -5.36 4.29
N TYR A 59 0.08 -4.31 3.99
CA TYR A 59 1.51 -4.29 4.23
C TYR A 59 1.85 -4.48 5.71
N LEU A 60 1.13 -3.79 6.61
CA LEU A 60 1.33 -3.90 8.04
C LEU A 60 1.02 -5.30 8.59
N ILE A 61 -0.09 -5.90 8.12
CA ILE A 61 -0.47 -7.27 8.45
C ILE A 61 0.64 -8.23 8.02
N GLU A 62 1.08 -8.14 6.76
CA GLU A 62 2.11 -9.02 6.20
C GLU A 62 3.45 -8.88 6.94
N ARG A 63 3.88 -7.64 7.20
CA ARG A 63 5.11 -7.35 7.95
C ARG A 63 5.05 -7.93 9.36
N THR A 64 3.94 -7.74 10.06
CA THR A 64 3.72 -8.28 11.41
C THR A 64 3.78 -9.81 11.41
N ILE A 65 3.16 -10.46 10.44
CA ILE A 65 3.18 -11.93 10.30
C ILE A 65 4.59 -12.44 10.04
N ARG A 66 5.35 -11.79 9.15
CA ARG A 66 6.73 -12.20 8.83
C ARG A 66 7.68 -12.08 10.01
N ILE A 67 7.66 -10.94 10.70
CA ILE A 67 8.57 -10.68 11.83
C ILE A 67 8.25 -11.60 13.01
N ASN A 68 6.97 -11.77 13.32
CA ASN A 68 6.53 -12.47 14.54
C ASN A 68 6.12 -13.92 14.30
N GLN A 69 6.26 -14.42 13.07
CA GLN A 69 5.87 -15.78 12.66
C GLN A 69 4.40 -16.15 12.97
N LEU A 70 3.50 -15.16 12.96
CA LEU A 70 2.09 -15.30 13.35
C LEU A 70 1.19 -15.83 12.22
N LYS A 71 1.63 -16.86 11.49
CA LYS A 71 0.92 -17.39 10.29
C LYS A 71 -0.53 -17.82 10.59
N LYS A 72 -0.80 -18.31 11.80
CA LYS A 72 -2.13 -18.74 12.25
C LYS A 72 -3.06 -17.58 12.65
N ALA A 73 -2.56 -16.34 12.73
CA ALA A 73 -3.31 -15.19 13.21
C ALA A 73 -3.90 -14.31 12.10
N VAL A 74 -3.71 -14.64 10.81
CA VAL A 74 -4.17 -13.83 9.66
C VAL A 74 -5.63 -13.42 9.80
N SER A 75 -6.53 -14.37 10.11
CA SER A 75 -7.95 -14.07 10.26
C SER A 75 -8.27 -13.09 11.40
N TYR A 76 -7.47 -13.11 12.46
CA TYR A 76 -7.62 -12.20 13.58
C TYR A 76 -7.10 -10.81 13.21
N LEU A 77 -5.92 -10.73 12.57
CA LEU A 77 -5.31 -9.48 12.11
C LEU A 77 -6.14 -8.76 11.04
N CYS A 78 -6.75 -9.48 10.09
CA CYS A 78 -7.64 -8.85 9.10
C CYS A 78 -8.89 -8.25 9.76
N LYS A 79 -9.50 -8.96 10.70
CA LYS A 79 -10.64 -8.43 11.48
C LYS A 79 -10.24 -7.18 12.25
N LEU A 80 -9.04 -7.21 12.82
CA LEU A 80 -8.49 -6.13 13.62
C LEU A 80 -8.24 -4.86 12.82
N ALA A 81 -7.71 -4.99 11.60
CA ALA A 81 -7.46 -3.88 10.69
C ALA A 81 -8.72 -3.39 9.93
N GLY A 82 -9.86 -4.09 10.10
CA GLY A 82 -11.11 -3.79 9.41
C GLY A 82 -11.06 -4.09 7.90
N VAL A 83 -10.32 -5.13 7.49
CA VAL A 83 -10.19 -5.54 6.08
C VAL A 83 -10.68 -6.98 5.86
N SER A 84 -11.13 -7.27 4.65
CA SER A 84 -11.55 -8.62 4.29
C SER A 84 -10.33 -9.56 4.14
N ARG A 85 -10.51 -10.85 4.48
CA ARG A 85 -9.47 -11.86 4.28
C ARG A 85 -9.18 -12.13 2.81
N SER A 86 -10.21 -12.15 1.97
CA SER A 86 -10.06 -12.35 0.52
C SER A 86 -9.20 -11.26 -0.09
N SER A 87 -9.47 -9.99 0.22
CA SER A 87 -8.69 -8.85 -0.27
C SER A 87 -7.22 -8.91 0.16
N TYR A 88 -6.93 -9.40 1.37
CA TYR A 88 -5.53 -9.61 1.80
C TYR A 88 -4.82 -10.67 0.95
N TYR A 89 -5.46 -11.81 0.69
CA TYR A 89 -4.86 -12.85 -0.15
C TYR A 89 -4.78 -12.44 -1.62
N ASP A 90 -5.74 -11.68 -2.15
CA ASP A 90 -5.67 -11.10 -3.49
C ASP A 90 -4.50 -10.11 -3.60
N TRP A 91 -4.31 -9.28 -2.56
CA TRP A 91 -3.15 -8.41 -2.46
C TRP A 91 -1.85 -9.21 -2.43
N LEU A 92 -1.76 -10.32 -1.69
CA LEU A 92 -0.58 -11.18 -1.71
C LEU A 92 -0.33 -11.79 -3.09
N LYS A 93 -1.36 -12.33 -3.74
CA LYS A 93 -1.26 -12.96 -5.06
C LYS A 93 -0.77 -11.98 -6.12
N ALA A 94 -1.23 -10.74 -6.06
CA ALA A 94 -0.85 -9.69 -7.01
C ALA A 94 0.53 -9.07 -6.71
N ALA A 95 1.28 -9.53 -5.70
CA ALA A 95 2.57 -8.94 -5.32
C ALA A 95 3.61 -8.97 -6.45
N SER A 96 3.77 -10.12 -7.13
CA SER A 96 4.72 -10.26 -8.24
C SER A 96 4.35 -9.38 -9.43
N THR A 97 3.07 -9.31 -9.77
CA THR A 97 2.56 -8.43 -10.83
C THR A 97 2.79 -6.97 -10.48
N ARG A 98 2.53 -6.54 -9.23
CA ARG A 98 2.82 -5.17 -8.79
C ARG A 98 4.31 -4.84 -8.91
N GLU A 99 5.19 -5.76 -8.53
CA GLU A 99 6.63 -5.56 -8.64
C GLU A 99 7.07 -5.41 -10.10
N LEU A 100 6.57 -6.26 -11.00
CA LEU A 100 6.84 -6.16 -12.44
C LEU A 100 6.34 -4.83 -13.02
N CYS A 101 5.10 -4.44 -12.71
CA CYS A 101 4.56 -3.15 -13.15
C CYS A 101 5.35 -1.97 -12.59
N GLN A 102 5.78 -2.04 -11.33
CA GLN A 102 6.60 -1.00 -10.71
C GLN A 102 7.95 -0.86 -11.40
N LYS A 103 8.66 -1.98 -11.66
CA LYS A 103 9.93 -1.96 -12.41
C LYS A 103 9.76 -1.35 -13.79
N GLN A 104 8.70 -1.72 -14.50
CA GLN A 104 8.40 -1.12 -15.80
C GLN A 104 8.09 0.38 -15.68
N ASP A 105 7.30 0.77 -14.69
CA ASP A 105 6.99 2.17 -14.44
C ASP A 105 8.25 2.98 -14.10
N ASP A 106 9.23 2.40 -13.41
CA ASP A 106 10.49 3.06 -13.07
C ASP A 106 11.39 3.27 -14.31
N LEU A 107 11.47 2.27 -15.20
CA LEU A 107 12.13 2.41 -16.52
C LEU A 107 11.44 3.47 -17.40
N ASP A 108 10.11 3.44 -17.42
CA ASP A 108 9.31 4.40 -18.18
C ASP A 108 9.50 5.83 -17.65
N ILE A 109 9.61 6.00 -16.33
CA ILE A 109 9.91 7.29 -15.69
C ILE A 109 11.29 7.80 -16.11
N GLU A 110 12.30 6.93 -16.14
CA GLU A 110 13.65 7.31 -16.56
C GLU A 110 13.66 7.81 -18.01
N LEU A 111 12.97 7.10 -18.91
CA LEU A 111 12.82 7.54 -20.31
C LEU A 111 12.09 8.88 -20.41
N ILE A 112 11.00 9.07 -19.66
CA ILE A 112 10.26 10.34 -19.62
C ILE A 112 11.16 11.48 -19.12
N LYS A 113 11.98 11.25 -18.09
CA LYS A 113 12.93 12.23 -17.56
C LYS A 113 13.96 12.62 -18.62
N ASN A 114 14.53 11.65 -19.33
CA ASN A 114 15.50 11.91 -20.40
C ASN A 114 14.91 12.75 -21.52
N ILE A 115 13.68 12.44 -21.95
CA ILE A 115 12.97 13.23 -22.95
C ILE A 115 12.70 14.65 -22.46
N PHE A 116 12.22 14.79 -21.21
CA PHE A 116 11.91 16.09 -20.62
C PHE A 116 13.16 16.99 -20.55
N LEU A 117 14.28 16.44 -20.08
CA LEU A 117 15.57 17.16 -20.03
C LEU A 117 16.07 17.54 -21.42
N SER A 118 15.98 16.63 -22.41
CA SER A 118 16.41 16.90 -23.79
C SER A 118 15.65 18.07 -24.45
N LYS A 119 14.40 18.29 -24.03
CA LYS A 119 13.53 19.36 -24.54
C LYS A 119 13.52 20.60 -23.64
N LYS A 120 14.52 20.76 -22.77
CA LYS A 120 14.68 21.90 -21.86
C LYS A 120 13.48 22.13 -20.94
N GLU A 121 12.83 21.04 -20.50
CA GLU A 121 11.80 21.06 -19.45
C GLU A 121 10.52 21.83 -19.81
N LYS A 122 10.28 22.09 -21.10
CA LYS A 122 9.11 22.84 -21.59
C LYS A 122 8.03 21.94 -22.20
N VAL A 123 8.13 20.62 -21.99
CA VAL A 123 7.28 19.65 -22.68
C VAL A 123 6.29 18.97 -21.77
N GLY A 124 5.02 18.99 -22.17
CA GLY A 124 3.94 18.29 -21.49
C GLY A 124 3.75 16.85 -21.97
N ALA A 125 2.83 16.12 -21.33
CA ALA A 125 2.58 14.70 -21.60
C ALA A 125 2.29 14.36 -23.07
N ASN A 126 1.59 15.24 -23.81
CA ASN A 126 1.29 15.02 -25.23
C ASN A 126 2.54 15.16 -26.11
N GLN A 127 3.43 16.10 -25.79
CA GLN A 127 4.69 16.27 -26.51
C GLN A 127 5.64 15.13 -26.22
N ILE A 128 5.70 14.67 -24.96
CA ILE A 128 6.46 13.48 -24.59
C ILE A 128 5.94 12.25 -25.34
N LYS A 129 4.62 12.06 -25.46
CA LYS A 129 4.04 10.98 -26.27
C LYS A 129 4.52 11.03 -27.72
N MET A 130 4.46 12.19 -28.37
CA MET A 130 4.92 12.35 -29.76
C MET A 130 6.40 12.02 -29.90
N VAL A 131 7.24 12.47 -28.96
CA VAL A 131 8.68 12.17 -28.96
C VAL A 131 8.94 10.67 -28.73
N MET A 132 8.24 10.03 -27.80
CA MET A 132 8.37 8.59 -27.57
C MET A 132 8.00 7.77 -28.81
N GLU A 133 6.93 8.15 -29.49
CA GLU A 133 6.46 7.47 -30.71
C GLU A 133 7.43 7.66 -31.87
N ASN A 134 7.97 8.87 -32.06
CA ASN A 134 8.84 9.20 -33.20
C ASN A 134 10.30 8.79 -32.99
N ASP A 135 10.88 9.09 -31.83
CA ASP A 135 12.34 8.98 -31.60
C ASP A 135 12.70 7.64 -30.95
N TYR A 136 11.78 7.02 -30.21
CA TYR A 136 12.02 5.81 -29.42
C TYR A 136 11.17 4.61 -29.85
N SER A 137 10.27 4.76 -30.84
CA SER A 137 9.31 3.73 -31.27
C SER A 137 8.50 3.12 -30.11
N ALA A 138 8.34 3.88 -29.02
CA ALA A 138 7.68 3.43 -27.80
C ALA A 138 6.28 4.04 -27.71
N VAL A 139 5.25 3.19 -27.77
CA VAL A 139 3.86 3.64 -27.73
C VAL A 139 3.34 3.62 -26.28
N MET A 140 3.08 4.81 -25.73
CA MET A 140 2.52 4.96 -24.39
C MET A 140 1.30 5.89 -24.38
N ASN A 141 0.27 5.51 -23.64
CA ASN A 141 -0.91 6.35 -23.46
C ASN A 141 -0.56 7.62 -22.67
N HIS A 142 -1.03 8.80 -23.11
CA HIS A 142 -0.81 10.07 -22.41
C HIS A 142 -1.27 10.05 -20.95
N LYS A 143 -2.26 9.21 -20.58
CA LYS A 143 -2.74 9.07 -19.20
C LYS A 143 -1.67 8.42 -18.32
N LYS A 144 -0.99 7.41 -18.85
CA LYS A 144 0.14 6.74 -18.18
C LYS A 144 1.30 7.72 -18.03
N ILE A 145 1.66 8.45 -19.08
CA ILE A 145 2.72 9.47 -19.06
C ILE A 145 2.42 10.51 -17.96
N ARG A 146 1.21 11.08 -17.92
CA ARG A 146 0.83 12.05 -16.88
C ARG A 146 0.95 11.48 -15.46
N ARG A 147 0.50 10.25 -15.25
CA ARG A 147 0.63 9.55 -13.95
C ARG A 147 2.10 9.39 -13.56
N LEU A 148 2.95 8.98 -14.49
CA LEU A 148 4.39 8.77 -14.27
C LEU A 148 5.13 10.08 -14.01
N MET A 149 4.81 11.15 -14.75
CA MET A 149 5.35 12.50 -14.49
C MET A 149 5.00 12.96 -13.07
N ALA A 150 3.74 12.82 -12.64
CA ALA A 150 3.30 13.19 -11.29
C ALA A 150 3.98 12.34 -10.19
N LYS A 151 4.25 11.06 -10.47
CA LYS A 151 5.03 10.19 -9.56
C LYS A 151 6.47 10.68 -9.44
N ALA A 152 7.12 10.99 -10.57
CA ALA A 152 8.51 11.47 -10.62
C ALA A 152 8.72 12.78 -9.84
N THR A 153 7.73 13.68 -9.83
CA THR A 153 7.78 14.94 -9.06
C THR A 153 7.76 14.71 -7.54
N LYS A 154 7.00 13.72 -7.07
CA LYS A 154 6.89 13.44 -5.62
C LYS A 154 8.16 12.86 -5.02
N GLU A 155 8.98 12.18 -5.83
CA GLU A 155 10.17 11.48 -5.38
C GLU A 155 11.43 12.37 -5.33
N HIS A 156 11.43 13.53 -5.98
CA HIS A 156 12.58 14.45 -6.02
C HIS A 156 12.14 15.91 -5.81
N HIS A 157 12.48 16.49 -4.65
CA HIS A 157 12.22 17.91 -4.31
C HIS A 157 13.09 18.91 -5.10
N THR A 158 13.83 18.45 -6.11
CA THR A 158 14.90 19.21 -6.79
C THR A 158 14.71 19.35 -8.30
N CYS A 159 13.58 18.92 -8.88
CA CYS A 159 13.34 19.01 -10.32
C CYS A 159 12.25 20.06 -10.63
N PRO A 160 12.44 20.93 -11.65
CA PRO A 160 11.46 21.94 -12.02
C PRO A 160 10.10 21.30 -12.30
N THR A 161 9.05 21.96 -11.81
CA THR A 161 7.66 21.52 -11.96
C THR A 161 7.34 21.26 -13.43
N PHE A 162 6.93 20.03 -13.75
CA PHE A 162 6.37 19.64 -15.05
C PHE A 162 5.12 20.45 -15.43
#